data_AF-A0A0F9K733-F1
#
_entry.id   AF-A0A0F9K733-F1
#
_cell.length_a   1.000
_cell.length_b   1.000
_cell.length_c   1.000
_cell.angle_alpha   90.00
_cell.angle_beta   90.00
_cell.angle_gamma   90.00
#
_symmetry.space_group_name_H-M   'P 1'
#
loop_
_entity.id
_entity.type
_entity.pdbx_description
1 polymer ?
#
loop_
_entity_poly.entity_id
_entity_poly.type
_entity_poly.pdbx_seq_one_letter_code
_entity_poly.pdbx_strand_id
1 'polypeptide(L)'
;MEDPTKFDIRDYLEGKALNDQSIREACISEDELVKVLRMTKRHVVKLRQRGKLPASVYYRRKWWFPRVEIAKFLETRTSAEEPSEQNEQNHL
;
A
#
# COMPACT_ATOMS: atom_id res chain seq x y z
N MET A 1 8.78 -19.59 -11.84
CA MET A 1 7.60 -18.72 -11.61
C MET A 1 8.14 -17.38 -11.13
N GLU A 2 8.12 -16.36 -11.98
CA GLU A 2 8.44 -14.99 -11.58
C GLU A 2 7.22 -14.37 -10.90
N ASP A 3 7.45 -13.73 -9.76
CA ASP A 3 6.41 -13.11 -8.95
C ASP A 3 5.94 -11.83 -9.69
N PRO A 4 4.69 -11.75 -10.18
CA PRO A 4 4.22 -10.62 -10.99
C PRO A 4 4.19 -9.29 -10.22
N THR A 5 4.39 -9.35 -8.90
CA THR A 5 4.49 -8.21 -8.00
C THR A 5 5.90 -7.62 -7.89
N LYS A 6 6.88 -8.16 -8.64
CA LYS A 6 8.27 -7.70 -8.61
C LYS A 6 8.40 -6.36 -9.36
N PHE A 7 8.12 -5.27 -8.64
CA PHE A 7 8.24 -3.91 -9.12
C PHE A 7 9.71 -3.44 -9.04
N ASP A 8 10.23 -2.83 -10.12
CA ASP A 8 11.58 -2.25 -10.12
C ASP A 8 11.55 -0.85 -9.50
N ILE A 9 12.07 -0.74 -8.28
CA ILE A 9 12.10 0.51 -7.52
C ILE A 9 12.98 1.59 -8.15
N ARG A 10 13.85 1.24 -9.10
CA ARG A 10 14.68 2.24 -9.80
C ARG A 10 13.85 3.26 -10.55
N ASP A 11 12.68 2.85 -11.04
CA ASP A 11 11.72 3.73 -11.71
C ASP A 11 11.14 4.76 -10.73
N TYR A 12 10.86 4.32 -9.50
CA TYR A 12 10.27 5.14 -8.44
C TYR A 12 11.26 6.11 -7.79
N LEU A 13 12.55 5.81 -7.87
CA LEU A 13 13.61 6.65 -7.31
C LEU A 13 14.09 7.75 -8.27
N GLU A 14 13.45 7.93 -9.44
CA GLU A 14 13.84 8.91 -10.46
C GLU A 14 15.34 8.81 -10.83
N GLY A 15 15.87 7.59 -10.89
CA GLY A 15 17.29 7.36 -11.16
C GLY A 15 18.24 7.62 -9.98
N LYS A 16 17.73 7.90 -8.77
CA LYS A 16 18.55 7.95 -7.56
C LYS A 16 19.05 6.57 -7.17
N ALA A 17 20.25 6.53 -6.59
CA ALA A 17 20.87 5.30 -6.13
C ALA A 17 19.99 4.57 -5.12
N LEU A 18 19.83 3.25 -5.30
CA LEU A 18 19.11 2.39 -4.37
C LEU A 18 19.94 2.21 -3.09
N ASN A 19 19.72 3.08 -2.10
CA ASN A 19 20.37 3.03 -0.80
C ASN A 19 19.32 3.08 0.34
N ASP A 20 19.73 2.73 1.56
CA ASP A 20 18.83 2.68 2.71
C ASP A 20 18.16 4.02 3.02
N GLN A 21 18.83 5.14 2.79
CA GLN A 21 18.29 6.46 3.07
C GLN A 21 17.15 6.78 2.11
N SER A 22 17.38 6.66 0.80
CA SER A 22 16.36 6.93 -0.21
C SER A 22 15.15 6.01 -0.07
N ILE A 23 15.36 4.74 0.31
CA ILE A 23 14.27 3.80 0.60
C ILE A 23 13.44 4.25 1.79
N ARG A 24 14.07 4.67 2.88
CA ARG A 24 13.37 5.11 4.10
C ARG A 24 12.62 6.43 3.93
N GLU A 25 13.13 7.31 3.09
CA GLU A 25 12.49 8.59 2.77
C GLU A 25 11.27 8.39 1.86
N ALA A 26 11.42 7.60 0.79
CA ALA A 26 10.35 7.41 -0.21
C ALA A 26 9.32 6.35 0.19
N CYS A 27 9.71 5.35 0.98
CA CYS A 27 8.87 4.19 1.31
C CYS A 27 8.64 4.05 2.82
N ILE A 28 7.59 3.30 3.17
CA ILE A 28 7.34 2.81 4.52
C ILE A 28 7.53 1.30 4.57
N SER A 29 7.94 0.80 5.73
CA SER A 29 8.09 -0.63 5.96
C SER A 29 6.74 -1.33 6.17
N GLU A 30 6.69 -2.66 6.02
CA GLU A 30 5.49 -3.45 6.35
C GLU A 30 4.96 -3.19 7.77
N ASP A 31 5.84 -3.02 8.76
CA ASP A 31 5.45 -2.73 10.15
C ASP A 31 4.84 -1.33 10.32
N GLU A 32 5.30 -0.34 9.57
CA GLU A 32 4.66 0.98 9.54
C GLU A 32 3.32 0.93 8.80
N LEU A 33 3.25 0.19 7.70
CA LEU A 33 2.04 0.04 6.92
C LEU A 33 0.90 -0.58 7.74
N VAL A 34 1.20 -1.58 8.59
CA VAL A 34 0.27 -2.16 9.56
C VAL A 34 -0.33 -1.09 10.47
N LYS A 35 0.48 -0.13 10.94
CA LYS A 35 0.02 0.96 11.81
C LYS A 35 -0.83 1.97 11.03
N VAL A 36 -0.39 2.32 9.82
CA VAL A 36 -1.09 3.27 8.93
C VAL A 36 -2.46 2.75 8.52
N LEU A 37 -2.53 1.49 8.08
CA LEU A 37 -3.79 0.85 7.68
C LEU A 37 -4.64 0.38 8.86
N ARG A 38 -4.12 0.44 10.10
CA ARG A 38 -4.73 -0.14 11.31
C ARG A 38 -5.16 -1.60 11.09
N MET A 39 -4.33 -2.38 10.40
CA MET A 39 -4.59 -3.76 10.02
C MET A 39 -3.54 -4.69 10.61
N THR A 40 -3.86 -5.98 10.74
CA THR A 40 -2.87 -6.98 11.16
C THR A 40 -1.86 -7.27 10.04
N LYS A 41 -0.64 -7.65 10.42
CA LYS A 41 0.41 -8.06 9.47
C LYS A 41 -0.03 -9.18 8.53
N ARG A 42 -0.83 -10.12 9.06
CA ARG A 42 -1.45 -11.21 8.27
C ARG A 42 -2.37 -10.68 7.18
N HIS A 43 -3.16 -9.64 7.47
CA HIS A 43 -4.01 -9.00 6.47
C HIS A 43 -3.20 -8.23 5.42
N VAL A 44 -2.18 -7.49 5.84
CA VAL A 44 -1.28 -6.78 4.91
C VAL A 44 -0.62 -7.76 3.94
N VAL A 45 -0.10 -8.89 4.42
CA VAL A 45 0.48 -9.95 3.57
C VAL A 45 -0.56 -10.51 2.59
N LYS A 46 -1.78 -10.80 3.05
CA LYS A 46 -2.87 -11.28 2.17
C LYS A 46 -3.23 -10.25 1.11
N LEU A 47 -3.30 -8.97 1.45
CA LEU A 47 -3.60 -7.90 0.49
C LEU A 47 -2.50 -7.76 -0.55
N ARG A 48 -1.22 -7.85 -0.14
CA ARG A 48 -0.07 -7.89 -1.06
C ARG A 48 -0.18 -9.07 -2.02
N GLN A 49 -0.37 -10.28 -1.50
CA GLN A 49 -0.47 -11.50 -2.32
C GLN A 49 -1.66 -11.48 -3.28
N ARG A 50 -2.72 -10.75 -2.94
CA ARG A 50 -3.90 -10.55 -3.79
C ARG A 50 -3.74 -9.40 -4.78
N GLY A 51 -2.59 -8.71 -4.81
CA GLY A 51 -2.35 -7.54 -5.65
C GLY A 51 -3.24 -6.34 -5.30
N LYS A 52 -3.77 -6.30 -4.07
CA LYS A 52 -4.65 -5.21 -3.58
C LYS A 52 -3.89 -4.09 -2.86
N LEU A 53 -2.63 -4.33 -2.52
CA LEU A 53 -1.75 -3.25 -2.11
C LEU A 53 -1.09 -2.64 -3.35
N PRO A 54 -0.77 -1.34 -3.31
CA PRO A 54 -0.03 -0.71 -4.39
C PRO A 54 1.37 -1.33 -4.56
N ALA A 55 2.10 -0.81 -5.55
CA ALA A 55 3.48 -1.19 -5.84
C ALA A 55 4.29 -1.45 -4.56
N SER A 56 4.98 -2.58 -4.51
CA SER A 56 5.75 -3.00 -3.34
C SER A 56 7.14 -3.44 -3.77
N VAL A 57 8.11 -3.13 -2.94
CA VAL A 57 9.51 -3.33 -3.25
C VAL A 57 10.15 -4.20 -2.20
N TYR A 58 10.86 -5.22 -2.66
CA TYR A 58 11.64 -6.07 -1.78
C TYR A 58 13.08 -5.55 -1.68
N TYR A 59 13.43 -4.99 -0.52
CA TYR A 59 14.77 -4.46 -0.25
C TYR A 59 15.27 -4.93 1.12
N ARG A 60 16.52 -5.41 1.17
CA ARG A 60 17.16 -5.96 2.38
C ARG A 60 16.28 -6.94 3.16
N ARG A 61 15.72 -7.91 2.44
CA ARG A 61 14.83 -8.96 2.97
C ARG A 61 13.53 -8.44 3.61
N LYS A 62 13.17 -7.19 3.38
CA LYS A 62 11.93 -6.57 3.88
C LYS A 62 11.13 -6.01 2.72
N TRP A 63 9.80 -5.99 2.90
CA TRP A 63 8.89 -5.34 1.99
C TRP A 63 8.74 -3.87 2.36
N TRP A 64 8.86 -3.02 1.34
CA TRP A 64 8.74 -1.58 1.41
C TRP A 64 7.64 -1.13 0.45
N PHE A 65 6.90 -0.11 0.86
CA PHE A 65 5.74 0.39 0.13
C PHE A 65 5.92 1.90 -0.08
N PRO A 66 5.87 2.40 -1.33
CA PRO A 66 6.01 3.82 -1.61
C PRO A 66 4.93 4.63 -0.89
N ARG A 67 5.35 5.68 -0.16
CA ARG A 67 4.43 6.54 0.62
C ARG A 67 3.35 7.15 -0.26
N VAL A 68 3.73 7.60 -1.45
CA VAL A 68 2.83 8.24 -2.42
C VAL A 68 1.69 7.32 -2.82
N GLU A 69 1.99 6.07 -3.16
CA GLU A 69 0.95 5.11 -3.56
C GLU A 69 0.06 4.70 -2.38
N ILE A 70 0.65 4.56 -1.18
CA ILE A 70 -0.13 4.28 0.03
C ILE A 70 -1.06 5.46 0.36
N ALA A 71 -0.60 6.70 0.19
CA ALA A 71 -1.44 7.89 0.37
C ALA A 71 -2.62 7.88 -0.60
N LYS A 72 -2.39 7.67 -1.90
CA LYS A 72 -3.45 7.54 -2.92
C LYS A 72 -4.43 6.41 -2.58
N PHE A 73 -3.92 5.28 -2.11
CA PHE A 73 -4.74 4.14 -1.70
C PHE A 73 -5.63 4.48 -0.50
N LEU A 74 -5.11 5.22 0.48
CA LEU A 74 -5.88 5.69 1.62
C LEU A 74 -6.93 6.71 1.21
N GLU A 75 -6.58 7.69 0.37
CA GLU A 75 -7.53 8.67 -0.18
C GLU A 75 -8.67 7.96 -0.92
N THR A 76 -8.35 6.99 -1.77
CA THR A 76 -9.35 6.20 -2.50
C THR A 76 -10.26 5.41 -1.56
N ARG A 77 -9.74 4.85 -0.46
CA ARG A 77 -10.56 4.16 0.55
C ARG A 77 -11.45 5.13 1.33
N THR A 78 -10.96 6.34 1.60
CA THR A 78 -11.71 7.34 2.36
C THR A 78 -12.81 7.96 1.49
N SER A 79 -12.58 8.15 0.19
CA SER A 79 -13.62 8.56 -0.77
C SER A 79 -14.60 7.45 -1.16
N ALA A 80 -14.30 6.18 -0.85
CA ALA A 80 -15.25 5.07 -1.00
C ALA A 80 -16.17 4.90 0.23
N GLU A 81 -15.94 5.67 1.30
CA GLU A 81 -16.90 5.90 2.39
C GLU A 81 -17.59 7.25 2.19
N GLU A 82 -18.14 7.50 0.99
CA GLU A 82 -19.38 8.27 0.92
C GLU A 82 -20.45 7.37 1.55
N PRO A 83 -21.12 7.82 2.63
CA PRO A 83 -22.15 7.04 3.30
C PRO A 83 -23.26 6.77 2.27
N SER A 84 -23.48 5.50 1.97
CA SER A 84 -24.72 5.04 1.38
C SER A 84 -25.85 5.21 2.41
N GLU A 85 -26.25 6.46 2.67
CA GLU A 85 -27.55 6.83 3.21
C GLU A 85 -28.51 7.00 2.04
N GLN A 86 -28.93 5.87 1.49
CA GLN A 86 -30.20 5.77 0.76
C GLN A 86 -30.89 4.47 1.19
N ASN A 87 -31.40 4.47 2.42
CA ASN A 87 -32.57 3.69 2.77
C ASN A 87 -33.67 4.68 3.14
N GLU A 88 -34.24 5.32 2.10
CA GLU A 88 -35.58 5.85 2.20
C GLU A 88 -36.57 4.76 1.79
N GLN A 89 -37.62 4.64 2.61
CA GLN A 89 -38.97 4.16 2.30
C GLN A 89 -39.22 2.64 2.26
N ASN A 90 -39.68 2.10 3.40
CA ASN A 90 -41.12 1.91 3.68
C ASN A 90 -41.34 0.80 4.72
N HIS A 91 -41.82 1.18 5.90
CA HIS A 91 -42.71 0.30 6.67
C HIS A 91 -43.87 1.10 7.25
N LEU A 92 -45.01 0.87 6.59
CA LEU A 92 -46.43 0.91 6.99
C LEU A 92 -46.78 1.53 8.35
#